data_AF-Q3SHD2-F1
#
_entry.id   AF-Q3SHD2-F1
#
_cell.length_a   1.000
_cell.length_b   1.000
_cell.length_c   1.000
_cell.angle_alpha   90.00
_cell.angle_beta   90.00
_cell.angle_gamma   90.00
#
_symmetry.space_group_name_H-M   'P 1'
#
loop_
_entity.id
_entity.type
_entity.pdbx_description
1 polymer ?
#
loop_
_entity_poly.entity_id
_entity_poly.type
_entity_poly.pdbx_seq_one_letter_code
_entity_poly.pdbx_strand_id
1 'polypeptide(L)'
;MGTGGMRYGAGRPGWKRKAEQSLAFDVRQIAKKGLLRRGAFSWQWSNNYGEKIGSVGVRVAGDPERVILAYQWTPYNGEPRHVECSLWIAHSPCNYGGSRPWFLCPSCGRRCALVYYGAPGGRYACRRCVRVTYLSQCDDEMARLWRRQRKLERKLAEGADEWNGWERPKGMHQKTFDRLRNQIWELEMRRDEVFETQAASLLGRLGVLI
;
A
#
# COMPACT_ATOMS: atom_id res chain seq x y z
N MET A 1 -11.21 -14.78 -5.58
CA MET A 1 -10.49 -14.98 -4.30
C MET A 1 -9.02 -15.14 -4.64
N GLY A 2 -8.14 -14.28 -4.16
CA GLY A 2 -6.71 -14.43 -4.45
C GLY A 2 -6.19 -15.69 -3.76
N THR A 3 -5.68 -16.64 -4.53
CA THR A 3 -4.87 -17.76 -4.01
C THR A 3 -3.63 -17.15 -3.37
N GLY A 4 -3.64 -17.05 -2.04
CA GLY A 4 -2.46 -16.66 -1.29
C GLY A 4 -1.37 -17.69 -1.54
N GLY A 5 -0.26 -17.27 -2.15
CA GLY A 5 0.93 -18.12 -2.29
C GLY A 5 1.36 -18.65 -0.93
N MET A 6 1.71 -19.94 -0.89
CA MET A 6 2.16 -20.65 0.30
C MET A 6 3.42 -19.97 0.84
N ARG A 7 3.31 -19.26 1.97
CA ARG A 7 4.46 -18.66 2.66
C ARG A 7 4.77 -19.50 3.89
N TYR A 8 5.65 -20.49 3.74
CA TYR A 8 6.23 -21.18 4.89
C TYR A 8 7.01 -20.16 5.73
N GLY A 9 6.86 -20.22 7.06
CA GLY A 9 7.54 -19.32 7.99
C GLY A 9 6.95 -17.92 8.16
N ALA A 10 6.06 -17.48 7.27
CA ALA A 10 5.31 -16.24 7.47
C ALA A 10 4.37 -16.43 8.65
N GLY A 11 4.78 -15.93 9.81
CA GLY A 11 3.97 -15.94 11.03
C GLY A 11 2.54 -15.46 10.78
N ARG A 12 1.62 -15.81 11.68
CA ARG A 12 0.19 -15.51 11.54
C ARG A 12 -0.01 -14.02 11.18
N PRO A 13 -0.72 -13.69 10.08
CA PRO A 13 -0.94 -12.31 9.69
C PRO A 13 -1.54 -11.52 10.86
N GLY A 14 -0.87 -10.45 11.27
CA GLY A 14 -1.36 -9.62 12.37
C GLY A 14 -2.74 -9.03 12.04
N TRP A 15 -3.68 -9.09 12.98
CA TRP A 15 -5.10 -8.69 12.81
C TRP A 15 -5.30 -7.22 12.36
N LYS A 16 -4.30 -6.36 12.51
CA LYS A 16 -4.39 -4.97 12.07
C LYS A 16 -4.51 -4.88 10.54
N ARG A 17 -5.52 -4.13 10.08
CA ARG A 17 -5.69 -3.76 8.67
C ARG A 17 -4.41 -3.16 8.08
N LYS A 18 -4.18 -3.47 6.80
CA LYS A 18 -2.99 -3.03 6.05
C LYS A 18 -3.30 -1.83 5.16
N ALA A 19 -2.38 -0.87 5.10
CA ALA A 19 -2.57 0.38 4.36
C ALA A 19 -2.73 0.14 2.87
N GLU A 20 -1.90 -0.75 2.33
CA GLU A 20 -1.85 -1.14 0.92
C GLU A 20 -3.09 -1.92 0.47
N GLN A 21 -3.82 -2.51 1.41
CA GLN A 21 -5.04 -3.28 1.17
C GLN A 21 -6.31 -2.49 1.57
N SER A 22 -6.16 -1.23 1.96
CA SER A 22 -7.28 -0.39 2.38
C SER A 22 -7.74 0.52 1.25
N LEU A 23 -9.04 0.86 1.26
CA LEU A 23 -9.64 1.86 0.37
C LEU A 23 -9.17 3.26 0.78
N ALA A 24 -7.94 3.61 0.37
CA ALA A 24 -7.31 4.87 0.70
C ALA A 24 -7.63 5.93 -0.35
N PHE A 25 -8.02 7.12 0.07
CA PHE A 25 -8.24 8.26 -0.80
C PHE A 25 -7.04 9.21 -0.71
N ASP A 26 -6.41 9.52 -1.85
CA ASP A 26 -5.13 10.22 -1.93
C ASP A 26 -5.27 11.61 -2.60
N VAL A 27 -5.03 12.66 -1.83
CA VAL A 27 -5.13 14.06 -2.29
C VAL A 27 -4.18 14.34 -3.47
N ARG A 28 -3.03 13.67 -3.52
CA ARG A 28 -2.01 13.91 -4.55
C ARG A 28 -2.46 13.36 -5.89
N GLN A 29 -3.20 12.25 -5.89
CA GLN A 29 -3.71 11.66 -7.12
C GLN A 29 -4.80 12.53 -7.74
N ILE A 30 -5.74 13.04 -6.93
CA ILE A 30 -6.77 13.95 -7.43
C ILE A 30 -6.19 15.30 -7.85
N ALA A 31 -5.18 15.81 -7.14
CA ALA A 31 -4.46 17.03 -7.52
C ALA A 31 -3.75 16.85 -8.87
N LYS A 32 -3.03 15.73 -9.06
CA LYS A 32 -2.36 15.40 -10.32
C LYS A 32 -3.33 15.29 -11.50
N LYS A 33 -4.56 14.84 -11.25
CA LYS A 33 -5.64 14.76 -12.26
C LYS A 33 -6.38 16.09 -12.46
N GLY A 34 -6.00 17.17 -11.78
CA GLY A 34 -6.68 18.47 -11.87
C GLY A 34 -8.10 18.48 -11.27
N LEU A 35 -8.43 17.50 -10.43
CA LEU A 35 -9.77 17.31 -9.85
C LEU A 35 -10.00 18.10 -8.56
N LEU A 36 -8.99 18.82 -8.07
CA LEU A 36 -9.12 19.80 -6.97
C LEU A 36 -9.72 21.12 -7.47
N ARG A 37 -10.82 21.04 -8.20
CA ARG A 37 -11.58 22.18 -8.70
C ARG A 37 -13.04 21.93 -8.36
N ARG A 38 -13.80 23.00 -8.14
CA ARG A 38 -15.22 22.91 -7.80
C ARG A 38 -15.94 21.98 -8.79
N GLY A 39 -16.60 20.96 -8.26
CA GLY A 39 -17.23 19.93 -9.08
C GLY A 39 -17.54 18.66 -8.30
N ALA A 40 -18.03 17.65 -9.02
CA ALA A 40 -18.31 16.33 -8.47
C ALA A 40 -17.75 15.25 -9.41
N PHE A 41 -17.25 14.16 -8.83
CA PHE A 41 -16.75 13.01 -9.57
C PHE A 41 -16.89 11.74 -8.73
N SER A 42 -16.77 10.57 -9.37
CA SER A 42 -16.66 9.29 -8.67
C SER A 42 -15.21 8.87 -8.58
N TRP A 43 -14.79 8.42 -7.40
CA TRP A 43 -13.49 7.78 -7.20
C TRP A 43 -13.68 6.29 -7.01
N GLN A 44 -12.83 5.49 -7.64
CA GLN A 44 -12.95 4.04 -7.66
C GLN A 44 -11.64 3.39 -7.23
N TRP A 45 -11.78 2.25 -6.56
CA TRP A 45 -10.65 1.38 -6.23
C TRP A 45 -10.80 0.07 -6.98
N SER A 46 -9.70 -0.44 -7.50
CA SER A 46 -9.58 -1.76 -8.09
C SER A 46 -8.62 -2.64 -7.27
N ASN A 47 -8.79 -3.95 -7.35
CA ASN A 47 -7.80 -4.90 -6.85
C ASN A 47 -6.65 -5.08 -7.86
N ASN A 48 -5.70 -5.95 -7.52
CA ASN A 48 -4.54 -6.24 -8.36
C ASN A 48 -4.90 -6.91 -9.71
N TYR A 49 -6.12 -7.44 -9.86
CA TYR A 49 -6.63 -8.03 -11.09
C TYR A 49 -7.42 -7.02 -11.95
N GLY A 50 -7.48 -5.75 -11.53
CA GLY A 50 -8.24 -4.70 -12.21
C GLY A 50 -9.73 -4.68 -11.88
N GLU A 51 -10.22 -5.61 -11.07
CA GLU A 51 -11.64 -5.68 -10.71
C GLU A 51 -11.99 -4.57 -9.72
N LYS A 52 -13.13 -3.91 -9.95
CA LYS A 52 -13.64 -2.85 -9.07
C LYS A 52 -14.00 -3.42 -7.70
N ILE A 53 -13.36 -2.91 -6.65
CA ILE A 53 -13.62 -3.31 -5.25
C ILE A 53 -14.46 -2.29 -4.48
N GLY A 54 -14.61 -1.09 -5.00
CA GLY A 54 -15.44 -0.07 -4.36
C GLY A 54 -15.40 1.26 -5.10
N SER A 55 -16.31 2.14 -4.69
CA SER A 55 -16.35 3.52 -5.18
C SER A 55 -16.91 4.46 -4.13
N VAL A 56 -16.52 5.73 -4.23
CA VAL A 56 -17.02 6.82 -3.38
C VAL A 56 -17.41 8.00 -4.28
N GLY A 57 -18.50 8.68 -3.95
CA GLY A 57 -18.82 9.97 -4.55
C GLY A 57 -17.95 11.05 -3.93
N VAL A 58 -17.39 11.94 -4.75
CA VAL A 58 -16.54 13.03 -4.31
C VAL A 58 -17.13 14.34 -4.78
N ARG A 59 -17.29 15.30 -3.88
CA ARG A 59 -17.66 16.68 -4.18
C ARG A 59 -16.56 17.59 -3.68
N VAL A 60 -16.05 18.44 -4.55
CA VAL A 60 -15.11 19.50 -4.17
C VAL A 60 -15.91 20.78 -4.08
N ALA A 61 -16.06 21.29 -2.85
CA ALA A 61 -16.65 22.61 -2.67
C ALA A 61 -15.58 23.68 -2.87
N GLY A 62 -16.01 24.86 -3.32
CA GLY A 62 -15.15 26.03 -3.46
C GLY A 62 -14.68 26.57 -2.11
N ASP A 63 -14.26 27.83 -2.09
CA ASP A 63 -13.62 28.48 -0.94
C ASP A 63 -14.50 28.47 0.34
N PRO A 64 -14.00 27.94 1.49
CA PRO A 64 -12.71 27.27 1.69
C PRO A 64 -12.64 25.85 1.10
N GLU A 65 -11.51 25.54 0.45
CA GLU A 65 -11.29 24.31 -0.31
C GLU A 65 -11.51 23.06 0.56
N ARG A 66 -12.63 22.39 0.30
CA ARG A 66 -13.06 21.19 1.01
C ARG A 66 -13.46 20.08 0.05
N VAL A 67 -13.11 18.86 0.41
CA VAL A 67 -13.54 17.65 -0.28
C VAL A 67 -14.54 16.93 0.60
N ILE A 68 -15.71 16.64 0.05
CA ILE A 68 -16.77 15.89 0.70
C ILE A 68 -16.83 14.52 0.03
N LEU A 69 -16.61 13.48 0.82
CA LEU A 69 -16.79 12.09 0.41
C LEU A 69 -18.21 11.64 0.79
N ALA A 70 -19.00 11.20 -0.19
CA ALA A 70 -20.35 10.69 -0.02
C ALA A 70 -20.41 9.21 -0.36
N TYR A 71 -20.87 8.38 0.57
CA TYR A 71 -20.93 6.92 0.43
C TYR A 71 -21.96 6.31 1.38
N GLN A 72 -22.28 5.04 1.14
CA GLN A 72 -23.06 4.24 2.08
C GLN A 72 -22.16 3.51 3.06
N TRP A 73 -22.55 3.52 4.33
CA TRP A 73 -21.96 2.74 5.40
C TRP A 73 -23.04 1.97 6.14
N THR A 74 -22.82 0.67 6.31
CA THR A 74 -23.68 -0.19 7.11
C THR A 74 -22.98 -0.51 8.43
N PRO A 75 -23.53 -0.10 9.59
CA PRO A 75 -23.03 -0.54 10.89
C PRO A 75 -23.26 -2.04 11.07
N TYR A 76 -22.50 -2.66 11.98
CA TYR A 76 -22.73 -4.05 12.35
C TYR A 76 -24.14 -4.21 12.95
N ASN A 77 -24.92 -5.16 12.44
CA ASN A 77 -26.32 -5.40 12.83
C ASN A 77 -27.23 -4.17 12.74
N GLY A 78 -27.05 -3.31 11.75
CA GLY A 78 -27.95 -2.18 11.53
C GLY A 78 -28.13 -1.82 10.06
N GLU A 79 -29.05 -0.90 9.79
CA GLU A 79 -29.42 -0.51 8.43
C GLU A 79 -28.35 0.35 7.73
N PRO A 80 -28.22 0.24 6.39
CA PRO A 80 -27.36 1.10 5.60
C PRO A 80 -27.68 2.58 5.79
N ARG A 81 -26.65 3.41 5.96
CA ARG A 81 -26.78 4.86 6.14
C ARG A 81 -25.96 5.60 5.09
N HIS A 82 -26.49 6.69 4.58
CA HIS A 82 -25.71 7.64 3.79
C HIS A 82 -24.81 8.44 4.73
N VAL A 83 -23.53 8.52 4.40
CA VAL A 83 -22.51 9.23 5.18
C VAL A 83 -21.82 10.24 4.29
N GLU A 84 -21.71 11.46 4.79
CA GLU A 84 -20.85 12.49 4.21
C GLU A 84 -19.66 12.77 5.14
N CYS A 85 -18.46 12.67 4.59
CA CYS A 85 -17.21 12.94 5.31
C CYS A 85 -16.51 14.14 4.68
N SER A 86 -16.50 15.26 5.42
CA SER A 86 -15.81 16.50 5.01
C SER A 86 -14.33 16.45 5.36
N LEU A 87 -13.48 16.76 4.39
CA LEU A 87 -12.03 16.81 4.47
C LEU A 87 -11.56 18.20 4.03
N TRP A 88 -10.95 18.93 4.94
CA TRP A 88 -10.32 20.21 4.64
C TRP A 88 -9.00 20.02 3.90
N ILE A 89 -8.69 20.91 2.96
CA ILE A 89 -7.40 20.92 2.27
C ILE A 89 -6.50 22.00 2.87
N ALA A 90 -5.26 21.63 3.15
CA ALA A 90 -4.19 22.55 3.50
C ALA A 90 -3.06 22.45 2.49
N HIS A 91 -2.37 23.56 2.25
CA HIS A 91 -1.24 23.62 1.32
C HIS A 91 0.07 23.83 2.06
N SER A 92 1.16 23.31 1.49
CA SER A 92 2.52 23.65 1.89
C SER A 92 3.32 24.06 0.66
N PRO A 93 4.18 25.10 0.75
CA PRO A 93 5.04 25.47 -0.37
C PRO A 93 6.04 24.35 -0.68
N CYS A 94 6.43 24.25 -1.95
CA CYS A 94 7.47 23.33 -2.42
C CYS A 94 8.76 24.10 -2.74
N ASN A 95 9.92 23.47 -2.50
CA ASN A 95 11.24 24.11 -2.67
C ASN A 95 11.51 24.64 -4.09
N TYR A 96 10.95 24.00 -5.12
CA TYR A 96 11.12 24.37 -6.53
C TYR A 96 9.88 25.06 -7.12
N GLY A 97 9.06 25.69 -6.27
CA GLY A 97 7.80 26.32 -6.66
C GLY A 97 6.59 25.39 -6.61
N GLY A 98 5.40 26.00 -6.63
CA GLY A 98 4.12 25.32 -6.49
C GLY A 98 3.74 25.01 -5.04
N SER A 99 2.63 24.30 -4.86
CA SER A 99 2.12 23.90 -3.55
C SER A 99 1.78 22.42 -3.51
N ARG A 100 1.99 21.80 -2.35
CA ARG A 100 1.60 20.42 -2.07
C ARG A 100 0.30 20.43 -1.25
N PRO A 101 -0.80 19.86 -1.79
CA PRO A 101 -2.05 19.74 -1.04
C PRO A 101 -1.96 18.59 -0.02
N TRP A 102 -2.68 18.76 1.08
CA TRP A 102 -2.80 17.83 2.20
C TRP A 102 -4.24 17.78 2.67
N PHE A 103 -4.76 16.60 2.99
CA PHE A 103 -5.97 16.53 3.80
C PHE A 103 -5.65 16.86 5.25
N LEU A 104 -6.53 17.60 5.91
CA LEU A 104 -6.57 17.65 7.36
C LEU A 104 -7.45 16.52 7.87
N CYS A 105 -6.86 15.66 8.70
CA CYS A 105 -7.59 14.54 9.29
C CYS A 105 -8.79 15.05 10.10
N PRO A 106 -10.03 14.61 9.84
CA PRO A 106 -11.20 15.10 10.56
C PRO A 106 -11.21 14.69 12.03
N SER A 107 -10.43 13.66 12.42
CA SER A 107 -10.34 13.19 13.81
C SER A 107 -9.19 13.79 14.61
N CYS A 108 -8.11 14.24 13.98
CA CYS A 108 -6.93 14.72 14.73
C CYS A 108 -6.25 15.97 14.14
N GLY A 109 -6.81 16.59 13.09
CA GLY A 109 -6.31 17.81 12.46
C GLY A 109 -4.98 17.67 11.71
N ARG A 110 -4.27 16.54 11.81
CA ARG A 110 -2.97 16.35 11.17
C ARG A 110 -3.07 16.40 9.64
N ARG A 111 -2.09 17.05 9.02
CA ARG A 111 -1.86 16.98 7.56
C ARG A 111 -1.50 15.55 7.17
N CYS A 112 -2.21 15.00 6.19
CA CYS A 112 -1.96 13.68 5.65
C CYS A 112 -2.30 13.64 4.16
N ALA A 113 -1.52 12.91 3.37
CA ALA A 113 -1.80 12.75 1.94
C ALA A 113 -2.91 11.74 1.68
N LEU A 114 -3.03 10.73 2.56
CA LEU A 114 -4.03 9.67 2.46
C LEU A 114 -4.94 9.67 3.68
N VAL A 115 -6.23 9.53 3.41
CA VAL A 115 -7.24 9.15 4.40
C VAL A 115 -7.75 7.75 4.08
N TYR A 116 -8.15 7.03 5.13
CA TYR A 116 -8.55 5.64 5.07
C TYR A 116 -9.93 5.50 5.65
N TYR A 117 -10.75 4.68 5.02
CA TYR A 117 -12.04 4.28 5.55
C TYR A 117 -11.89 3.43 6.83
N GLY A 118 -12.79 3.61 7.80
CA GLY A 118 -12.93 2.73 8.97
C GLY A 118 -12.64 3.38 10.32
N ALA A 119 -12.72 4.71 10.42
CA ALA A 119 -12.87 5.36 11.72
C ALA A 119 -14.30 5.14 12.27
N PRO A 120 -14.53 5.29 13.59
CA PRO A 120 -15.85 5.13 14.20
C PRO A 120 -16.94 5.94 13.48
N GLY A 121 -18.09 5.30 13.26
CA GLY A 121 -19.20 5.87 12.48
C GLY A 121 -19.02 5.78 10.97
N GLY A 122 -18.17 4.86 10.50
CA GLY A 122 -17.91 4.68 9.06
C GLY A 122 -17.17 5.85 8.43
N ARG A 123 -16.40 6.64 9.18
CA ARG A 123 -15.73 7.85 8.68
C ARG A 123 -14.38 7.56 8.04
N TYR A 124 -13.92 8.46 7.17
CA TYR A 124 -12.52 8.50 6.71
C TYR A 124 -11.66 9.26 7.72
N ALA A 125 -10.46 8.74 8.01
CA ALA A 125 -9.48 9.42 8.85
C ALA A 125 -8.04 9.01 8.50
N CYS A 126 -7.05 9.68 9.08
CA CYS A 126 -5.64 9.39 8.81
C CYS A 126 -5.23 8.01 9.34
N ARG A 127 -4.13 7.46 8.80
CA ARG A 127 -3.57 6.14 9.16
C ARG A 127 -3.50 5.88 10.67
N ARG A 128 -3.09 6.90 11.44
CA ARG A 128 -2.93 6.78 12.90
C ARG A 128 -4.28 6.65 13.61
N CYS A 129 -5.29 7.42 13.19
CA CYS A 129 -6.64 7.38 13.78
C CYS A 129 -7.35 6.05 13.48
N VAL A 130 -7.17 5.52 12.27
CA VAL A 130 -7.75 4.21 11.89
C VAL A 130 -6.87 3.01 12.28
N ARG A 131 -5.73 3.24 12.94
CA ARG A 131 -4.78 2.21 13.41
C ARG A 131 -4.33 1.22 12.33
N VAL A 132 -4.17 1.69 11.10
CA VAL A 132 -3.72 0.89 9.96
C VAL A 132 -2.19 0.77 9.97
N THR A 133 -1.69 -0.43 9.69
CA THR A 133 -0.25 -0.75 9.62
C THR A 133 0.21 -0.91 8.19
N TYR A 134 1.50 -0.74 7.91
CA TYR A 134 2.05 -1.11 6.60
C TYR A 134 2.29 -2.61 6.52
N LEU A 135 2.17 -3.19 5.33
CA LEU A 135 2.56 -4.58 5.11
C LEU A 135 3.99 -4.83 5.57
N SER A 136 4.91 -3.89 5.29
CA SER A 136 6.31 -3.99 5.69
C SER A 136 6.56 -4.08 7.18
N GLN A 137 5.62 -3.63 8.02
CA GLN A 137 5.72 -3.74 9.48
C GLN A 137 5.38 -5.15 9.99
N CYS A 138 4.81 -6.00 9.13
CA CYS A 138 4.46 -7.38 9.44
C CYS A 138 5.33 -8.39 8.68
N ASP A 139 6.40 -7.93 8.02
CA ASP A 139 7.32 -8.82 7.34
C ASP A 139 8.24 -9.52 8.35
N ASP A 140 8.21 -10.84 8.27
CA ASP A 140 9.25 -11.74 8.78
C ASP A 140 10.53 -11.62 7.93
N GLU A 141 11.59 -12.31 8.36
CA GLU A 141 12.87 -12.29 7.65
C GLU A 141 12.71 -12.73 6.18
N MET A 142 11.98 -13.82 5.94
CA MET A 142 11.72 -14.35 4.61
C MET A 142 11.02 -13.32 3.70
N ALA A 143 9.94 -12.67 4.17
CA ALA A 143 9.25 -11.65 3.38
C ALA A 143 10.14 -10.41 3.11
N ARG A 144 11.02 -10.03 4.04
CA ARG A 144 11.97 -8.92 3.81
C ARG A 144 12.97 -9.26 2.72
N LEU A 145 13.51 -10.47 2.71
CA LEU A 145 14.43 -10.95 1.69
C LEU A 145 13.77 -10.95 0.32
N TRP A 146 12.57 -11.54 0.21
CA TRP A 146 11.77 -11.50 -1.02
C TRP A 146 11.47 -10.08 -1.50
N ARG A 147 11.07 -9.16 -0.60
CA ARG A 147 10.82 -7.77 -0.99
C ARG A 147 12.09 -7.09 -1.51
N ARG A 148 13.24 -7.35 -0.89
CA ARG A 148 14.51 -6.77 -1.30
C ARG A 148 14.92 -7.28 -2.68
N GLN A 149 14.83 -8.57 -2.92
CA GLN A 149 15.12 -9.18 -4.23
C GLN A 149 14.21 -8.62 -5.32
N ARG A 150 12.88 -8.58 -5.12
CA ARG A 150 11.93 -7.98 -6.06
C ARG A 150 12.19 -6.50 -6.36
N LYS A 151 12.85 -5.77 -5.45
CA LYS A 151 13.26 -4.37 -5.69
C LYS A 151 14.48 -4.30 -6.61
N LEU A 152 15.37 -5.28 -6.57
CA LEU A 152 16.53 -5.37 -7.46
C LEU A 152 16.10 -5.88 -8.83
N GLU A 153 15.31 -6.96 -8.88
CA GLU A 153 14.75 -7.52 -10.12
C GLU A 153 13.97 -6.47 -10.91
N ARG A 154 13.12 -5.66 -10.26
CA ARG A 154 12.41 -4.56 -10.95
C ARG A 154 13.32 -3.50 -11.57
N LYS A 155 14.54 -3.33 -11.08
CA LYS A 155 15.52 -2.44 -11.74
C LYS A 155 16.16 -3.11 -12.96
N LEU A 156 16.19 -4.43 -12.96
CA LEU A 156 16.75 -5.25 -14.03
C LEU A 156 15.73 -5.62 -15.11
N ALA A 157 14.43 -5.56 -14.80
CA ALA A 157 13.36 -5.91 -15.72
C ALA A 157 13.09 -4.86 -16.81
N GLU A 158 13.69 -3.66 -16.78
CA GLU A 158 13.50 -2.61 -17.80
C GLU A 158 12.06 -2.22 -18.17
N GLY A 159 11.10 -2.44 -17.27
CA GLY A 159 9.68 -2.20 -17.55
C GLY A 159 8.92 -3.43 -18.08
N ALA A 160 9.59 -4.58 -18.20
CA ALA A 160 8.93 -5.89 -18.24
C ALA A 160 8.37 -6.26 -16.86
N ASP A 161 7.41 -7.17 -16.84
CA ASP A 161 6.78 -7.67 -15.60
C ASP A 161 7.76 -8.50 -14.76
N GLU A 162 8.67 -9.25 -15.40
CA GLU A 162 9.69 -10.08 -14.74
C GLU A 162 11.05 -9.94 -15.44
N TRP A 163 12.14 -10.08 -14.66
CA TRP A 163 13.50 -10.13 -15.19
C TRP A 163 13.88 -11.58 -15.47
N ASN A 164 14.36 -11.87 -16.68
CA ASN A 164 14.71 -13.23 -17.13
C ASN A 164 15.97 -13.82 -16.47
N GLY A 165 16.63 -13.09 -15.56
CA GLY A 165 17.77 -13.58 -14.78
C GLY A 165 19.14 -13.36 -15.43
N TRP A 166 19.19 -13.01 -16.71
CA TRP A 166 20.46 -13.04 -17.48
C TRP A 166 20.77 -11.73 -18.21
N GLU A 167 19.75 -10.95 -18.58
CA GLU A 167 19.97 -9.81 -19.46
C GLU A 167 20.25 -8.52 -18.71
N ARG A 168 21.29 -7.80 -19.17
CA ARG A 168 21.60 -6.48 -18.67
C ARG A 168 20.71 -5.43 -19.33
N PRO A 169 20.05 -4.57 -18.52
CA PRO A 169 19.33 -3.41 -19.00
C PRO A 169 20.11 -2.52 -19.98
N LYS A 170 19.48 -2.08 -21.07
CA LYS A 170 20.01 -1.07 -21.98
C LYS A 170 20.34 0.22 -21.20
N GLY A 171 21.57 0.70 -21.38
CA GLY A 171 22.06 1.91 -20.69
C GLY A 171 22.52 1.70 -19.24
N MET A 172 22.35 0.51 -18.66
CA MET A 172 22.93 0.19 -17.35
C MET A 172 24.41 -0.18 -17.49
N HIS A 173 25.29 0.50 -16.75
CA HIS A 173 26.71 0.17 -16.72
C HIS A 173 26.96 -1.26 -16.21
N GLN A 174 27.86 -2.02 -16.85
CA GLN A 174 28.17 -3.43 -16.52
C GLN A 174 28.47 -3.63 -15.02
N LYS A 175 29.34 -2.79 -14.45
CA LYS A 175 29.63 -2.80 -13.00
C LYS A 175 28.39 -2.65 -12.10
N THR A 176 27.39 -1.87 -12.52
CA THR A 176 26.14 -1.73 -11.75
C THR A 176 25.29 -2.99 -11.87
N PHE A 177 25.24 -3.57 -13.07
CA PHE A 177 24.54 -4.83 -13.33
C PHE A 177 25.13 -5.98 -12.50
N ASP A 178 26.45 -6.19 -12.55
CA ASP A 178 27.12 -7.27 -11.80
C ASP A 178 26.89 -7.10 -10.29
N ARG A 179 26.96 -5.87 -9.78
CA ARG A 179 26.67 -5.58 -8.37
C ARG A 179 25.22 -5.95 -8.00
N LEU A 180 24.24 -5.62 -8.83
CA LEU A 180 22.84 -5.96 -8.56
C LEU A 180 22.61 -7.46 -8.62
N ARG A 181 23.24 -8.17 -9.58
CA ARG A 181 23.18 -9.63 -9.69
C ARG A 181 23.79 -10.31 -8.46
N ASN A 182 24.98 -9.88 -8.03
CA ASN A 182 25.61 -10.43 -6.82
C ASN A 182 24.75 -10.20 -5.58
N GLN A 183 24.12 -9.02 -5.45
CA GLN A 183 23.17 -8.77 -4.37
C GLN A 183 21.94 -9.67 -4.41
N ILE A 184 21.47 -10.06 -5.60
CA ILE A 184 20.38 -11.03 -5.73
C ILE A 184 20.86 -12.40 -5.26
N TRP A 185 22.01 -12.88 -5.75
CA TRP A 185 22.59 -14.16 -5.31
C TRP A 185 22.79 -14.24 -3.79
N GLU A 186 23.32 -13.19 -3.16
CA GLU A 186 23.46 -13.11 -1.69
C GLU A 186 22.10 -13.24 -0.98
N LEU A 187 21.04 -12.64 -1.53
CA LEU A 187 19.70 -12.75 -0.96
C LEU A 187 19.13 -14.16 -1.13
N GLU A 188 19.40 -14.81 -2.25
CA GLU A 188 18.95 -16.18 -2.53
C GLU A 188 19.60 -17.16 -1.55
N MET A 189 20.93 -17.10 -1.41
CA MET A 189 21.67 -17.87 -0.41
C MET A 189 21.11 -17.66 1.00
N ARG A 190 20.86 -16.41 1.39
CA ARG A 190 20.30 -16.11 2.72
C ARG A 190 18.89 -16.65 2.91
N ARG A 191 18.06 -16.71 1.86
CA ARG A 191 16.73 -17.34 1.97
C ARG A 191 16.86 -18.84 2.15
N ASP A 192 17.79 -19.48 1.45
CA ASP A 192 18.00 -20.93 1.57
C ASP A 192 18.40 -21.27 3.02
N GLU A 193 19.33 -20.53 3.62
CA GLU A 193 19.69 -20.66 5.04
C GLU A 193 18.48 -20.50 5.98
N VAL A 194 17.64 -19.47 5.75
CA VAL A 194 16.45 -19.21 6.57
C VAL A 194 15.42 -20.33 6.38
N PHE A 195 15.26 -20.83 5.16
CA PHE A 195 14.36 -21.93 4.84
C PHE A 195 14.81 -23.23 5.54
N GLU A 196 16.09 -23.58 5.44
CA GLU A 196 16.66 -24.75 6.13
C GLU A 196 16.42 -24.69 7.63
N THR A 197 16.69 -23.53 8.24
CA THR A 197 16.46 -23.30 9.68
C THR A 197 14.98 -23.51 10.06
N GLN A 198 14.06 -22.96 9.26
CA GLN A 198 12.62 -23.10 9.50
C GLN A 198 12.12 -24.53 9.27
N ALA A 199 12.62 -25.20 8.22
CA ALA A 199 12.29 -26.57 7.89
C ALA A 199 12.75 -27.53 8.99
N ALA A 200 13.98 -27.39 9.49
CA ALA A 200 14.49 -28.17 10.61
C ALA A 200 13.63 -27.99 11.87
N SER A 201 13.25 -26.75 12.21
CA SER A 201 12.34 -26.51 13.34
C SER A 201 10.95 -27.14 13.15
N LEU A 202 10.43 -27.16 11.92
CA LEU A 202 9.13 -27.77 11.63
C LEU A 202 9.18 -29.29 11.73
N LEU A 203 10.20 -29.91 11.13
CA LEU A 203 10.41 -31.36 11.15
C LEU A 203 10.58 -31.87 12.59
N GLY A 204 11.35 -31.14 13.43
CA GLY A 204 11.47 -31.46 14.84
C GLY A 204 10.13 -31.38 15.61
N ARG A 205 9.24 -30.43 15.28
CA ARG A 205 7.89 -30.37 15.89
C ARG A 205 6.96 -31.49 15.42
N LEU A 206 7.19 -32.00 14.22
CA LEU A 206 6.42 -33.11 13.65
C LEU A 206 6.96 -34.49 14.10
N GLY A 207 7.99 -34.53 14.93
CA GLY A 207 8.61 -35.77 15.40
C GLY A 207 9.39 -36.52 14.32
N VAL A 208 9.73 -35.85 13.22
CA VAL A 208 10.58 -36.40 12.18
C VAL A 208 12.03 -36.24 12.64
N LEU A 209 12.65 -37.35 13.02
CA LEU A 209 14.09 -37.40 13.33
C LEU A 209 14.87 -37.08 12.05
N ILE A 210 15.72 -36.05 12.10
CA ILE A 210 16.75 -35.73 11.10
C ILE A 210 18.07 -36.31 11.59
#